data_AF-A0A0B4FM59-F1
#
_entry.id   AF-A0A0B4FM59-F1
#
_cell.length_a   1.000
_cell.length_b   1.000
_cell.length_c   1.000
_cell.angle_alpha   90.00
_cell.angle_beta   90.00
_cell.angle_gamma   90.00
#
_symmetry.space_group_name_H-M   'P 1'
#
loop_
_entity.id
_entity.type
_entity.pdbx_description
1 polymer ?
#
loop_
_entity_poly.entity_id
_entity_poly.type
_entity_poly.pdbx_seq_one_letter_code
_entity_poly.pdbx_strand_id
1 'polypeptide(L)' 'MRAIIESYRYQAQETDQGKRLDLFLKEQLPEATRSYLEKLIAEGYVKCDEKVITKNGKN' A
#
# COMPACT_ATOMS: atom_id res chain seq x y z
N MET A 1 10.77 -17.84 -2.15
CA MET A 1 10.00 -16.76 -1.50
C MET A 1 10.97 -15.80 -0.86
N ARG A 2 10.81 -14.48 -1.05
CA ARG A 2 11.57 -13.51 -0.26
C ARG A 2 11.06 -13.58 1.18
N ALA A 3 11.97 -13.55 2.15
CA ALA A 3 11.58 -13.42 3.55
C ALA A 3 10.99 -12.03 3.78
N ILE A 4 9.84 -11.97 4.47
CA ILE A 4 9.29 -10.71 4.95
C ILE A 4 10.11 -10.35 6.19
N ILE A 5 10.81 -9.23 6.14
CA ILE A 5 11.65 -8.74 7.24
C ILE A 5 10.82 -7.81 8.14
N GLU A 6 9.95 -6.99 7.55
CA GLU A 6 9.14 -6.00 8.25
C GLU A 6 7.71 -5.99 7.70
N SER A 7 6.74 -5.72 8.59
CA SER A 7 5.34 -5.58 8.25
C SER A 7 4.71 -4.41 9.00
N TYR A 8 3.97 -3.59 8.28
CA TYR A 8 3.29 -2.43 8.83
C TYR A 8 1.77 -2.58 8.71
N ARG A 9 1.03 -2.01 9.66
CA ARG A 9 -0.44 -1.97 9.64
C ARG A 9 -0.90 -0.55 9.89
N TYR A 10 -1.73 -0.06 8.99
CA TYR A 10 -2.32 1.27 9.05
C TYR A 10 -3.84 1.16 9.01
N GLN A 11 -4.50 2.18 9.53
CA GLN A 11 -5.96 2.29 9.51
C GLN A 11 -6.35 3.52 8.70
N ALA A 12 -7.05 3.30 7.59
CA ALA A 12 -7.60 4.39 6.79
C ALA A 12 -8.71 5.10 7.56
N GLN A 13 -8.76 6.43 7.43
CA GLN A 13 -9.81 7.27 7.97
C GLN A 13 -10.81 7.66 6.86
N GLU A 14 -11.95 8.24 7.24
CA GLU A 14 -12.93 8.75 6.27
C GLU A 14 -12.32 9.80 5.32
N THR A 15 -11.36 10.59 5.81
CA THR A 15 -10.59 11.56 5.01
C THR A 15 -9.70 10.94 3.94
N ASP A 16 -9.46 9.63 4.00
CA ASP A 16 -8.66 8.91 3.00
C ASP A 16 -9.52 8.32 1.88
N GLN A 17 -10.85 8.45 1.98
CA GLN A 17 -11.76 7.93 0.96
C GLN A 17 -11.46 8.51 -0.42
N GLY A 18 -11.32 7.63 -1.40
CA GLY A 18 -11.01 8.00 -2.79
C GLY A 18 -9.54 8.29 -3.07
N LYS A 19 -8.65 8.27 -2.06
CA LYS A 19 -7.21 8.35 -2.29
C LYS A 19 -6.72 7.09 -3.02
N ARG A 20 -5.70 7.27 -3.88
CA ARG A 20 -4.95 6.14 -4.43
C ARG A 20 -4.19 5.43 -3.31
N LEU A 21 -4.04 4.12 -3.43
CA LEU A 21 -3.38 3.31 -2.40
C LEU A 21 -1.91 3.70 -2.21
N ASP A 22 -1.17 3.94 -3.29
CA ASP A 22 0.21 4.42 -3.22
C ASP A 22 0.34 5.79 -2.55
N LEU A 23 -0.63 6.69 -2.75
CA LEU A 23 -0.64 8.00 -2.12
C LEU A 23 -0.89 7.86 -0.61
N PHE A 24 -1.89 7.07 -0.23
CA PHE A 24 -2.15 6.76 1.17
C PHE A 24 -0.90 6.15 1.84
N LEU A 25 -0.27 5.14 1.23
CA LEU A 25 0.93 4.51 1.78
C LEU A 25 2.12 5.47 1.84
N LYS A 26 2.24 6.43 0.91
CA LYS A 26 3.30 7.44 0.93
C LYS A 26 3.16 8.41 2.11
N GLU A 27 1.94 8.70 2.53
CA GLU A 27 1.69 9.51 3.73
C GLU A 27 2.09 8.76 5.01
N GLN A 28 1.91 7.43 5.04
CA GLN A 28 2.27 6.58 6.18
C GLN A 28 3.76 6.18 6.23
N LEU A 29 4.41 6.10 5.06
CA LEU A 29 5.83 5.75 4.88
C LEU A 29 6.54 6.85 4.04
N PRO A 30 6.82 8.02 4.63
CA PRO A 30 7.41 9.16 3.91
C PRO A 30 8.79 8.88 3.30
N GLU A 31 9.52 7.91 3.83
CA GLU A 31 10.82 7.44 3.33
C GLU A 31 10.70 6.57 2.07
N ALA A 32 9.56 5.90 1.88
CA ALA A 32 9.35 5.05 0.72
C ALA A 32 9.06 5.90 -0.53
N THR A 33 9.66 5.55 -1.66
CA THR A 33 9.32 6.21 -2.94
C THR A 33 7.97 5.70 -3.45
N ARG A 34 7.24 6.54 -4.20
CA ARG A 34 5.95 6.12 -4.78
C ARG A 34 6.09 4.92 -5.72
N SER A 35 7.12 4.89 -6.56
CA SER A 35 7.38 3.75 -7.47
C SER A 35 7.70 2.45 -6.73
N TYR A 36 8.34 2.54 -5.55
CA TYR A 36 8.56 1.38 -4.70
C TYR A 36 7.24 0.85 -4.12
N LEU A 37 6.37 1.73 -3.63
CA LEU A 37 5.04 1.37 -3.14
C LEU A 37 4.18 0.76 -4.25
N GLU A 38 4.20 1.33 -5.45
CA GLU A 38 3.52 0.76 -6.63
C GLU A 38 3.99 -0.65 -6.95
N LYS A 39 5.30 -0.90 -6.87
CA LYS A 39 5.88 -2.24 -7.03
C LYS A 39 5.40 -3.21 -5.95
N LEU A 40 5.39 -2.80 -4.68
CA LEU A 40 4.90 -3.65 -3.59
C LEU A 40 3.42 -4.01 -3.74
N ILE A 41 2.59 -3.06 -4.18
CA ILE A 41 1.19 -3.31 -4.53
C ILE A 41 1.14 -4.34 -5.66
N ALA A 42 1.78 -4.09 -6.80
CA ALA A 42 1.75 -4.97 -7.96
C ALA A 42 2.28 -6.40 -7.68
N GLU A 43 3.29 -6.54 -6.81
CA GLU A 43 3.85 -7.83 -6.40
C GLU A 43 3.02 -8.54 -5.30
N GLY A 44 1.90 -7.95 -4.83
CA GLY A 44 0.97 -8.57 -3.90
C GLY A 44 1.39 -8.53 -2.42
N TYR A 45 2.30 -7.63 -2.06
CA TYR A 45 2.74 -7.46 -0.67
C TYR A 45 1.81 -6.56 0.15
N VAL A 46 0.84 -5.89 -0.47
CA VAL A 46 -0.14 -5.03 0.20
C VAL A 46 -1.48 -5.74 0.35
N LYS A 47 -2.07 -5.64 1.55
CA LYS A 47 -3.38 -6.21 1.86
C LYS A 47 -4.30 -5.14 2.46
N CYS A 48 -5.56 -5.14 2.02
CA CYS A 48 -6.64 -4.37 2.64
C CYS A 48 -7.67 -5.36 3.18
N ASP A 49 -7.96 -5.29 4.48
CA ASP A 49 -8.87 -6.24 5.17
C ASP A 49 -8.58 -7.70 4.78
N GLU A 50 -7.30 -8.07 4.87
CA GLU A 50 -6.75 -9.40 4.57
C GLU A 50 -6.74 -9.80 3.08
N LYS A 51 -7.39 -9.03 2.20
CA LYS A 51 -7.37 -9.25 0.75
C LYS A 51 -6.13 -8.65 0.13
N VAL A 52 -5.39 -9.45 -0.64
CA VAL A 52 -4.24 -8.97 -1.40
C VAL A 52 -4.71 -8.00 -2.49
N ILE A 53 -4.11 -6.82 -2.54
CA ILE A 53 -4.42 -5.79 -3.52
C ILE A 53 -3.22 -5.65 -4.47
N THR A 54 -3.48 -5.86 -5.77
CA THR A 54 -2.46 -5.73 -6.83
C THR A 54 -2.68 -4.54 -7.76
N LYS A 55 -3.75 -3.77 -7.52
CA LYS A 55 -4.09 -2.57 -8.29
C LYS A 55 -4.00 -1.32 -7.42
N ASN A 56 -3.40 -0.27 -7.97
CA ASN A 56 -3.11 0.97 -7.25
C ASN A 56 -4.29 1.97 -7.16
N GLY A 57 -5.53 1.51 -7.31
CA GLY A 57 -6.70 2.40 -7.29
C GLY A 57 -6.73 3.37 -8.47
N LYS A 58 -6.73 2.84 -9.69
CA LYS A 58 -7.28 3.52 -10.87
C LYS A 58 -7.75 2.43 -11.83
N ASN A 59 -9.08 2.31 -11.99
CA ASN A 59 -9.84 1.44 -12.90
C ASN A 59 -9.21 0.07 -13.22
#